data_AF-A0A6C0GQ84-F1
#
_entry.id   AF-A0A6C0GQ84-F1
#
_cell.length_a   1.000
_cell.length_b   1.000
_cell.length_c   1.000
_cell.angle_alpha   90.00
_cell.angle_beta   90.00
_cell.angle_gamma   90.00
#
_symmetry.space_group_name_H-M   'P 1'
#
loop_
_entity.id
_entity.type
_entity.pdbx_description
1 polymer ?
#
loop_
_entity_poly.entity_id
_entity_poly.type
_entity_poly.pdbx_seq_one_letter_code
_entity_poly.pdbx_strand_id
1 'polypeptide(L)'
;MYSLQNRPILFALKLMLIRAGVFITGLLVLLGLQTGAQAQALLSESSPKYKVTRQVFNRLTYVFANSRPEPQLQIIARKAGKPKTIAQYQPGNKPLISLDEEVYDLCARLGKDSLNALAVLLSHELAHHYEKHDWYYTFGIGKTENQTSGDEIERFESEADFYGCFYGELAGFATGQVFPQILDLVYENFQLANQLKGYPSKEERKLTYQKKQTDAARMIAVFKAGQFLYLMQDYQSATLCFDYLVNRFPSREIFNNLSASILQQALAIYNSQQQPGFVYPVEMDARSRLSSTHRSFSDVNSAKPLSQLLLDARKYAQKAKEIDPDYVPAYINLACVYSLQGNQAAAIGVINELDISQLTGNAHTIRAIAYFKDQQTGKAQQDFESAQEKKAYMASYNMALFEKINESLVENLTGWIRNWFSQETSTTTALTKPATSREKIAGEEASSPLPGQVQQVKVNEKPYLLLQWSPSSDLIKLGIQASSNRYLVRFAQENYAGKTARSLQAGSSAASLVQQYGEPAYTFPGTSGEYWVYPQHKIAFEINPDRRISSWLIYARAL
;
A
#
# COMPACT_ATOMS: atom_id res chain seq x y z
N MET A 1 -62.10 -15.56 12.98
CA MET A 1 -60.80 -14.88 13.09
C MET A 1 -60.97 -13.46 12.58
N TYR A 2 -60.29 -12.47 13.18
CA TYR A 2 -60.46 -11.02 12.95
C TYR A 2 -60.26 -10.65 11.45
N SER A 3 -61.04 -9.78 10.78
CA SER A 3 -61.56 -8.42 11.13
C SER A 3 -60.44 -7.35 11.11
N LEU A 4 -60.54 -6.16 10.48
CA LEU A 4 -61.50 -5.54 9.56
C LEU A 4 -60.78 -4.36 8.84
N GLN A 5 -61.32 -3.82 7.75
CA GLN A 5 -60.88 -2.53 7.19
C GLN A 5 -61.40 -1.34 8.03
N ASN A 6 -60.60 -0.26 8.18
CA ASN A 6 -61.01 1.13 7.90
C ASN A 6 -59.94 2.19 8.26
N ARG A 7 -59.92 3.31 7.50
CA ARG A 7 -59.25 4.58 7.85
C ARG A 7 -60.26 5.50 8.60
N PRO A 8 -59.82 6.55 9.34
CA PRO A 8 -59.53 7.86 8.74
C PRO A 8 -58.29 8.55 9.36
N ILE A 9 -57.41 9.22 8.61
CA ILE A 9 -57.46 10.66 8.27
C ILE A 9 -58.06 11.54 9.39
N LEU A 10 -57.20 12.27 10.11
CA LEU A 10 -57.59 13.53 10.75
C LEU A 10 -56.49 14.58 10.54
N PHE A 11 -56.82 15.64 9.80
CA PHE A 11 -56.00 16.83 9.65
C PHE A 11 -56.32 17.78 10.81
N ALA A 12 -55.33 18.25 11.56
CA ALA A 12 -55.52 19.27 12.60
C ALA A 12 -54.33 20.23 12.66
N LEU A 13 -54.44 21.35 11.93
CA LEU A 13 -53.65 22.55 12.21
C LEU A 13 -54.05 23.10 13.59
N LYS A 14 -53.08 23.37 14.49
CA LYS A 14 -52.95 24.69 15.15
C LYS A 14 -51.78 24.81 16.15
N LEU A 15 -51.39 26.08 16.34
CA LEU A 15 -50.58 26.68 17.41
C LEU A 15 -49.09 26.26 17.52
N MET A 16 -48.29 27.01 16.77
CA MET A 16 -47.26 27.90 17.33
C MET A 16 -47.29 28.00 18.88
N LEU A 17 -46.24 27.51 19.54
CA LEU A 17 -45.88 27.92 20.90
C LEU A 17 -44.36 27.90 21.04
N ILE A 18 -43.78 29.09 21.22
CA ILE A 18 -42.35 29.27 21.46
C ILE A 18 -42.02 28.62 22.80
N ARG A 19 -41.16 27.59 22.78
CA ARG A 19 -40.43 27.13 23.96
C ARG A 19 -38.96 26.99 23.60
N ALA A 20 -38.12 27.74 24.31
CA ALA A 20 -36.68 27.70 24.15
C ALA A 20 -36.15 26.32 24.59
N GLY A 21 -35.73 25.50 23.63
CA GLY A 21 -34.96 24.29 23.89
C GLY A 21 -33.51 24.67 24.16
N VAL A 22 -33.02 24.36 25.35
CA VAL A 22 -31.60 24.56 25.71
C VAL A 22 -30.78 23.49 24.98
N PHE A 23 -30.03 23.91 23.95
CA PHE A 23 -29.05 23.05 23.29
C PHE A 23 -27.87 22.78 24.23
N ILE A 24 -27.81 21.59 24.83
CA ILE A 24 -26.61 21.10 25.51
C ILE A 24 -25.67 20.52 24.46
N THR A 25 -24.83 21.37 23.88
CA THR A 25 -23.73 20.92 23.01
C THR A 25 -22.53 20.52 23.86
N GLY A 26 -22.13 19.25 23.78
CA GLY A 26 -20.83 18.77 24.24
C GLY A 26 -19.70 19.20 23.31
N LEU A 27 -19.54 20.50 23.08
CA LEU A 27 -18.50 21.07 22.22
C LEU A 27 -18.06 22.43 22.78
N LEU A 28 -16.77 22.77 22.65
CA LEU A 28 -16.21 24.02 23.17
C LEU A 28 -16.59 25.20 22.25
N VAL A 29 -17.84 25.66 22.38
CA VAL A 29 -18.42 26.72 21.56
C VAL A 29 -18.61 28.00 22.38
N LEU A 30 -17.74 28.98 22.16
CA LEU A 30 -18.01 30.37 22.54
C LEU A 30 -18.92 31.02 21.48
N LEU A 31 -20.23 31.02 21.76
CA LEU A 31 -21.26 31.68 20.95
C LEU A 31 -21.27 33.19 21.21
N GLY A 32 -20.46 33.92 20.44
CA GLY A 32 -20.72 35.33 20.16
C GLY A 32 -21.74 35.44 19.01
N LEU A 33 -22.93 35.98 19.28
CA LEU A 33 -23.94 36.24 18.25
C LEU A 33 -23.52 37.43 17.36
N GLN A 34 -23.02 37.13 16.16
CA GLN A 34 -23.08 38.06 15.03
C GLN A 34 -23.53 37.33 13.77
N THR A 35 -24.66 37.76 13.22
CA THR A 35 -25.21 37.25 11.95
C THR A 35 -24.42 37.81 10.78
N GLY A 36 -23.46 37.03 10.29
CA GLY A 36 -22.74 37.33 9.07
C GLY A 36 -22.17 36.04 8.48
N ALA A 37 -22.85 35.48 7.47
CA ALA A 37 -22.37 34.35 6.71
C ALA A 37 -21.23 34.78 5.75
N GLN A 38 -20.08 35.17 6.33
CA GLN A 38 -18.86 35.31 5.56
C GLN A 38 -18.37 33.92 5.17
N ALA A 39 -18.31 33.65 3.86
CA ALA A 39 -17.66 32.46 3.33
C ALA A 39 -16.27 32.28 3.99
N GLN A 40 -15.95 31.04 4.35
CA GLN A 40 -14.64 30.72 4.89
C GLN A 40 -13.65 30.74 3.73
N ALA A 41 -12.63 31.61 3.82
CA ALA A 41 -11.64 31.72 2.78
C ALA A 41 -10.80 30.43 2.76
N LEU A 42 -10.63 29.84 1.58
CA LEU A 42 -9.83 28.64 1.36
C LEU A 42 -8.57 29.00 0.59
N LEU A 43 -7.47 28.29 0.84
CA LEU A 43 -6.30 28.38 -0.03
C LEU A 43 -6.64 27.75 -1.39
N SER A 44 -6.24 28.44 -2.48
CA SER A 44 -6.32 27.89 -3.82
C SER A 44 -5.47 26.62 -3.96
N GLU A 45 -5.95 25.65 -4.74
CA GLU A 45 -5.20 24.43 -5.08
C GLU A 45 -3.87 24.71 -5.79
N SER A 46 -3.74 25.88 -6.42
CA SER A 46 -2.50 26.35 -7.02
C SER A 46 -1.39 26.70 -6.02
N SER A 47 -1.75 26.94 -4.75
CA SER A 47 -0.86 27.34 -3.65
C SER A 47 0.23 26.29 -3.38
N PRO A 48 1.49 26.70 -3.14
CA PRO A 48 2.55 25.78 -2.72
C PRO A 48 2.17 24.95 -1.49
N LYS A 49 1.52 25.57 -0.49
CA LYS A 49 1.07 24.86 0.73
C LYS A 49 0.07 23.76 0.39
N TYR A 50 -0.95 24.07 -0.42
CA TYR A 50 -1.95 23.10 -0.85
C TYR A 50 -1.31 21.93 -1.61
N LYS A 51 -0.41 22.21 -2.56
CA LYS A 51 0.27 21.16 -3.34
C LYS A 51 1.09 20.21 -2.46
N VAL A 52 1.81 20.73 -1.46
CA VAL A 52 2.57 19.92 -0.50
C VAL A 52 1.63 19.09 0.37
N THR A 53 0.58 19.69 0.95
CA THR A 53 -0.41 18.95 1.76
C THR A 53 -1.11 17.87 0.93
N ARG A 54 -1.48 18.15 -0.32
CA ARG A 54 -2.10 17.21 -1.24
C ARG A 54 -1.15 16.05 -1.62
N GLN A 55 0.16 16.28 -1.73
CA GLN A 55 1.14 15.20 -1.92
C GLN A 55 1.27 14.27 -0.70
N VAL A 56 1.22 14.82 0.53
CA VAL A 56 1.19 14.00 1.75
C VAL A 56 -0.13 13.23 1.85
N PHE A 57 -1.25 13.92 1.63
CA PHE A 57 -2.59 13.37 1.66
C PHE A 57 -2.76 12.19 0.70
N ASN A 58 -2.38 12.34 -0.58
CA ASN A 58 -2.51 11.27 -1.58
C ASN A 58 -1.68 10.02 -1.26
N ARG A 59 -0.57 10.15 -0.51
CA ARG A 59 0.20 8.98 -0.02
C ARG A 59 -0.50 8.29 1.13
N LEU A 60 -1.15 9.06 2.01
CA LEU A 60 -1.93 8.52 3.12
C LEU A 60 -3.22 7.86 2.62
N THR A 61 -4.00 8.53 1.76
CA THR A 61 -5.25 7.97 1.21
C THR A 61 -4.98 6.68 0.45
N TYR A 62 -3.84 6.55 -0.26
CA TYR A 62 -3.45 5.29 -0.88
C TYR A 62 -3.33 4.13 0.13
N VAL A 63 -2.60 4.30 1.23
CA VAL A 63 -2.37 3.20 2.18
C VAL A 63 -3.57 2.91 3.08
N PHE A 64 -4.44 3.89 3.27
CA PHE A 64 -5.74 3.72 3.92
C PHE A 64 -6.80 3.10 3.00
N ALA A 65 -6.59 3.12 1.68
CA ALA A 65 -7.64 2.90 0.69
C ALA A 65 -8.38 1.57 0.91
N ASN A 66 -9.69 1.69 0.97
CA ASN A 66 -10.65 0.62 1.10
C ASN A 66 -11.93 1.06 0.36
N SER A 67 -13.01 0.29 0.48
CA SER A 67 -14.34 0.59 -0.10
C SER A 67 -14.99 1.96 0.24
N ARG A 68 -14.36 2.86 1.01
CA ARG A 68 -14.83 4.25 1.21
C ARG A 68 -14.21 5.22 0.18
N PRO A 69 -15.00 6.16 -0.39
CA PRO A 69 -14.49 7.14 -1.35
C PRO A 69 -13.51 8.12 -0.69
N GLU A 70 -12.45 8.53 -1.41
CA GLU A 70 -11.46 9.48 -0.90
C GLU A 70 -12.13 10.79 -0.40
N PRO A 71 -11.83 11.24 0.83
CA PRO A 71 -12.30 12.53 1.32
C PRO A 71 -11.70 13.70 0.52
N GLN A 72 -12.50 14.73 0.31
CA GLN A 72 -12.00 16.00 -0.22
C GLN A 72 -10.98 16.62 0.76
N LEU A 73 -9.99 17.33 0.25
CA LEU A 73 -9.00 18.06 1.05
C LEU A 73 -9.15 19.57 0.82
N GLN A 74 -9.30 20.33 1.89
CA GLN A 74 -9.29 21.80 1.86
C GLN A 74 -8.35 22.36 2.94
N ILE A 75 -7.72 23.50 2.66
CA ILE A 75 -6.97 24.26 3.66
C ILE A 75 -7.70 25.58 3.90
N ILE A 76 -8.07 25.83 5.15
CA ILE A 76 -8.69 27.07 5.61
C ILE A 76 -7.61 28.14 5.64
N ALA A 77 -7.78 29.21 4.87
CA ALA A 77 -6.83 30.32 4.83
C ALA A 77 -6.92 31.15 6.11
N ARG A 78 -5.77 31.63 6.61
CA ARG A 78 -5.71 32.38 7.88
C ARG A 78 -6.62 33.62 7.84
N LYS A 79 -7.54 33.72 8.81
CA LYS A 79 -8.32 34.94 9.09
C LYS A 79 -7.70 35.72 10.26
N ALA A 80 -8.13 36.96 10.48
CA ALA A 80 -7.75 37.71 11.68
C ALA A 80 -8.45 37.13 12.92
N GLY A 81 -7.67 36.48 13.80
CA GLY A 81 -8.15 35.80 15.01
C GLY A 81 -7.57 34.38 15.12
N LYS A 82 -7.72 33.74 16.28
CA LYS A 82 -7.32 32.32 16.43
C LYS A 82 -8.20 31.40 15.58
N PRO A 83 -7.65 30.35 14.95
CA PRO A 83 -8.44 29.28 14.34
C PRO A 83 -9.44 28.67 15.32
N LYS A 84 -10.65 28.35 14.83
CA LYS A 84 -11.67 27.59 15.60
C LYS A 84 -11.54 26.07 15.43
N THR A 85 -10.72 25.64 14.46
CA THR A 85 -10.53 24.25 14.04
C THR A 85 -9.05 24.10 13.69
N ILE A 86 -8.40 23.02 14.11
CA ILE A 86 -6.96 22.78 13.90
C ILE A 86 -6.79 21.90 12.65
N ALA A 87 -7.28 20.67 12.75
CA ALA A 87 -7.68 19.82 11.66
C ALA A 87 -9.09 19.28 11.99
N GLN A 88 -9.84 18.83 10.99
CA GLN A 88 -11.14 18.19 11.19
C GLN A 88 -11.58 17.38 9.97
N TYR A 89 -11.94 16.13 10.22
CA TYR A 89 -12.79 15.30 9.40
C TYR A 89 -14.29 15.65 9.56
N GLN A 90 -15.00 15.76 8.43
CA GLN A 90 -16.44 15.97 8.34
C GLN A 90 -17.07 14.84 7.51
N PRO A 91 -17.97 14.03 8.09
CA PRO A 91 -18.64 12.94 7.39
C PRO A 91 -19.78 13.42 6.48
N GLY A 92 -20.16 12.59 5.51
CA GLY A 92 -21.30 12.84 4.62
C GLY A 92 -21.10 12.25 3.22
N ASN A 93 -22.01 12.57 2.30
CA ASN A 93 -21.97 12.10 0.90
C ASN A 93 -20.75 12.61 0.11
N LYS A 94 -20.12 13.68 0.60
CA LYS A 94 -18.81 14.18 0.16
C LYS A 94 -17.98 14.39 1.41
N PRO A 95 -17.32 13.33 1.92
CA PRO A 95 -16.51 13.44 3.12
C PRO A 95 -15.39 14.47 2.90
N LEU A 96 -15.06 15.25 3.92
CA LEU A 96 -14.12 16.38 3.83
C LEU A 96 -13.12 16.33 4.97
N ILE A 97 -11.85 16.50 4.66
CA ILE A 97 -10.79 16.79 5.63
C ILE A 97 -10.36 18.24 5.42
N SER A 98 -10.42 19.00 6.51
CA SER A 98 -10.04 20.40 6.58
C SER A 98 -8.83 20.57 7.51
N LEU A 99 -7.90 21.41 7.09
CA LEU A 99 -6.70 21.79 7.87
C LEU A 99 -6.61 23.31 7.93
N ASP A 100 -6.26 23.89 9.07
CA ASP A 100 -5.97 25.33 9.13
C ASP A 100 -4.55 25.65 8.63
N GLU A 101 -4.43 26.74 7.87
CA GLU A 101 -3.14 27.20 7.33
C GLU A 101 -2.08 27.46 8.42
N GLU A 102 -2.48 27.88 9.62
CA GLU A 102 -1.57 28.06 10.74
C GLU A 102 -0.97 26.75 11.23
N VAL A 103 -1.70 25.65 11.09
CA VAL A 103 -1.24 24.32 11.48
C VAL A 103 -0.21 23.79 10.49
N TYR A 104 -0.39 24.05 9.18
CA TYR A 104 0.67 23.83 8.19
C TYR A 104 1.94 24.62 8.55
N ASP A 105 1.79 25.90 8.92
CA ASP A 105 2.92 26.74 9.32
C ASP A 105 3.61 26.23 10.60
N LEU A 106 2.87 25.61 11.53
CA LEU A 106 3.44 24.94 12.71
C LEU A 106 4.25 23.70 12.33
N CYS A 107 3.72 22.83 11.46
CA CYS A 107 4.47 21.68 10.94
C CYS A 107 5.78 22.14 10.26
N ALA A 108 5.75 23.23 9.49
CA ALA A 108 6.94 23.77 8.83
C ALA A 108 8.07 24.19 9.81
N ARG A 109 7.75 24.56 11.07
CA ARG A 109 8.76 24.90 12.09
C ARG A 109 9.64 23.72 12.51
N LEU A 110 9.20 22.48 12.27
CA LEU A 110 9.96 21.25 12.54
C LEU A 110 11.00 20.91 11.44
N GLY A 111 11.18 21.78 10.45
CA GLY A 111 12.28 21.69 9.48
C GLY A 111 12.25 20.38 8.68
N LYS A 112 13.25 19.51 8.86
CA LYS A 112 13.33 18.22 8.16
C LYS A 112 12.14 17.29 8.45
N ASP A 113 11.53 17.43 9.63
CA ASP A 113 10.42 16.59 10.09
C ASP A 113 9.05 17.20 9.77
N SER A 114 9.00 18.32 9.04
CA SER A 114 7.76 19.03 8.70
C SER A 114 6.72 18.19 7.97
N LEU A 115 7.14 17.37 7.00
CA LEU A 115 6.22 16.46 6.30
C LEU A 115 5.76 15.29 7.18
N ASN A 116 6.62 14.82 8.11
CA ASN A 116 6.23 13.80 9.09
C ASN A 116 5.15 14.37 10.04
N ALA A 117 5.34 15.62 10.50
CA ALA A 117 4.41 16.31 11.38
C ALA A 117 3.07 16.62 10.70
N LEU A 118 3.09 17.00 9.42
CA LEU A 118 1.89 17.17 8.62
C LEU A 118 1.16 15.84 8.40
N ALA A 119 1.91 14.75 8.19
CA ALA A 119 1.35 13.41 8.05
C ALA A 119 0.64 12.93 9.32
N VAL A 120 1.19 13.19 10.52
CA VAL A 120 0.53 12.87 11.82
C VAL A 120 -0.91 13.40 11.87
N LEU A 121 -1.10 14.67 11.49
CA LEU A 121 -2.41 15.32 11.60
C LEU A 121 -3.36 14.82 10.53
N LEU A 122 -2.91 14.74 9.28
CA LEU A 122 -3.73 14.22 8.18
C LEU A 122 -4.11 12.75 8.37
N SER A 123 -3.20 11.91 8.90
CA SER A 123 -3.47 10.48 9.10
C SER A 123 -4.43 10.23 10.27
N HIS A 124 -4.44 11.08 11.30
CA HIS A 124 -5.45 11.06 12.36
C HIS A 124 -6.86 11.36 11.80
N GLU A 125 -7.02 12.43 11.00
CA GLU A 125 -8.32 12.74 10.36
C GLU A 125 -8.75 11.65 9.35
N LEU A 126 -7.80 11.08 8.61
CA LEU A 126 -8.06 9.95 7.70
C LEU A 126 -8.46 8.67 8.45
N ALA A 127 -7.95 8.44 9.66
CA ALA A 127 -8.37 7.33 10.50
C ALA A 127 -9.84 7.48 10.93
N HIS A 128 -10.27 8.66 11.37
CA HIS A 128 -11.69 8.93 11.66
C HIS A 128 -12.59 8.62 10.46
N HIS A 129 -12.14 8.94 9.24
CA HIS A 129 -12.84 8.55 8.03
C HIS A 129 -12.83 7.04 7.78
N TYR A 130 -11.67 6.42 7.60
CA TYR A 130 -11.60 5.05 7.06
C TYR A 130 -12.03 3.98 8.06
N GLU A 131 -11.87 4.22 9.36
CA GLU A 131 -12.32 3.32 10.45
C GLU A 131 -13.79 3.57 10.86
N LYS A 132 -14.52 4.38 10.07
CA LYS A 132 -15.98 4.57 10.15
C LYS A 132 -16.48 5.20 11.46
N HIS A 133 -15.73 6.14 12.03
CA HIS A 133 -16.21 6.93 13.18
C HIS A 133 -17.46 7.77 12.82
N ASP A 134 -17.81 7.91 11.52
CA ASP A 134 -19.09 8.42 10.98
C ASP A 134 -20.36 7.84 11.59
N TRP A 135 -20.34 6.57 12.06
CA TRP A 135 -21.57 5.84 12.44
C TRP A 135 -22.41 6.60 13.49
N TYR A 136 -21.75 7.44 14.27
CA TYR A 136 -22.32 8.33 15.27
C TYR A 136 -23.26 9.41 14.70
N TYR A 137 -23.01 9.93 13.49
CA TYR A 137 -23.73 11.09 12.94
C TYR A 137 -24.98 10.75 12.11
N THR A 138 -25.12 9.52 11.60
CA THR A 138 -26.00 9.27 10.44
C THR A 138 -27.17 8.29 10.66
N PHE A 139 -27.25 7.57 11.79
CA PHE A 139 -28.41 6.70 12.11
C PHE A 139 -29.39 7.34 13.11
N GLY A 140 -29.89 8.52 12.75
CA GLY A 140 -30.99 9.23 13.41
C GLY A 140 -32.38 8.85 12.92
N ILE A 141 -32.71 7.55 12.86
CA ILE A 141 -34.11 7.08 12.73
C ILE A 141 -34.39 6.13 13.89
N GLY A 142 -34.81 6.68 15.04
CA GLY A 142 -35.32 5.89 16.17
C GLY A 142 -34.63 6.08 17.53
N LYS A 143 -33.60 6.94 17.65
CA LYS A 143 -33.13 7.42 18.96
C LYS A 143 -33.28 8.93 19.08
N THR A 144 -34.16 9.35 19.97
CA THR A 144 -34.21 10.70 20.52
C THR A 144 -32.98 10.94 21.39
N GLU A 145 -32.26 12.04 21.15
CA GLU A 145 -31.17 12.57 21.99
C GLU A 145 -29.95 11.63 22.15
N ASN A 146 -29.16 11.47 21.08
CA ASN A 146 -27.83 10.85 21.15
C ASN A 146 -26.83 11.78 21.88
N GLN A 147 -26.60 11.54 23.17
CA GLN A 147 -25.33 11.88 23.82
C GLN A 147 -24.38 10.68 23.69
N THR A 148 -23.26 10.84 22.98
CA THR A 148 -22.10 9.92 23.16
C THR A 148 -21.64 10.01 24.61
N SER A 149 -21.24 8.88 25.20
CA SER A 149 -20.48 8.95 26.46
C SER A 149 -19.09 9.56 26.20
N GLY A 150 -18.47 10.14 27.23
CA GLY A 150 -17.09 10.62 27.13
C GLY A 150 -16.13 9.49 26.72
N ASP A 151 -16.35 8.31 27.29
CA ASP A 151 -15.58 7.08 27.10
C ASP A 151 -15.60 6.58 25.65
N GLU A 152 -16.73 6.74 24.94
CA GLU A 152 -16.83 6.38 23.51
C GLU A 152 -16.03 7.33 22.62
N ILE A 153 -16.04 8.64 22.93
CA ILE A 153 -15.22 9.64 22.22
C ILE A 153 -13.73 9.34 22.47
N GLU A 154 -13.36 9.11 23.74
CA GLU A 154 -11.99 8.80 24.14
C GLU A 154 -11.45 7.55 23.43
N ARG A 155 -12.30 6.53 23.21
CA ARG A 155 -11.96 5.35 22.41
C ARG A 155 -11.68 5.73 20.95
N PHE A 156 -12.56 6.50 20.29
CA PHE A 156 -12.37 6.87 18.89
C PHE A 156 -11.15 7.76 18.66
N GLU A 157 -10.85 8.68 19.57
CA GLU A 157 -9.63 9.50 19.52
C GLU A 157 -8.37 8.63 19.70
N SER A 158 -8.42 7.63 20.59
CA SER A 158 -7.34 6.65 20.79
C SER A 158 -7.17 5.70 19.59
N GLU A 159 -8.26 5.34 18.92
CA GLU A 159 -8.25 4.56 17.67
C GLU A 159 -7.70 5.40 16.51
N ALA A 160 -8.10 6.67 16.39
CA ALA A 160 -7.58 7.59 15.38
C ALA A 160 -6.09 7.90 15.55
N ASP A 161 -5.60 8.09 16.79
CA ASP A 161 -4.17 8.18 17.09
C ASP A 161 -3.43 6.89 16.72
N PHE A 162 -4.01 5.71 16.99
CA PHE A 162 -3.41 4.42 16.64
C PHE A 162 -3.28 4.22 15.12
N TYR A 163 -4.38 4.33 14.39
CA TYR A 163 -4.39 4.12 12.94
C TYR A 163 -3.64 5.26 12.24
N GLY A 164 -3.77 6.50 12.68
CA GLY A 164 -2.97 7.63 12.19
C GLY A 164 -1.46 7.41 12.36
N CYS A 165 -1.01 6.86 13.49
CA CYS A 165 0.36 6.40 13.66
C CYS A 165 0.72 5.34 12.62
N PHE A 166 -0.05 4.26 12.57
CA PHE A 166 0.25 3.08 11.76
C PHE A 166 0.30 3.36 10.25
N TYR A 167 -0.75 3.97 9.69
CA TYR A 167 -0.81 4.30 8.27
C TYR A 167 0.15 5.43 7.90
N GLY A 168 0.49 6.33 8.83
CA GLY A 168 1.56 7.32 8.65
C GLY A 168 2.92 6.67 8.40
N GLU A 169 3.33 5.75 9.28
CA GLU A 169 4.55 4.96 9.13
C GLU A 169 4.50 4.07 7.86
N LEU A 170 3.33 3.49 7.53
CA LEU A 170 3.14 2.67 6.33
C LEU A 170 3.29 3.48 5.03
N ALA A 171 2.80 4.73 5.01
CA ALA A 171 3.02 5.69 3.93
C ALA A 171 4.46 6.23 3.87
N GLY A 172 5.34 5.83 4.80
CA GLY A 172 6.75 6.24 4.83
C GLY A 172 7.00 7.62 5.42
N PHE A 173 6.16 8.04 6.37
CA PHE A 173 6.38 9.21 7.22
C PHE A 173 6.70 8.74 8.64
N ALA A 174 7.71 9.32 9.28
CA ALA A 174 8.12 8.96 10.66
C ALA A 174 7.16 9.58 11.71
N THR A 175 5.86 9.29 11.57
CA THR A 175 4.78 9.87 12.40
C THR A 175 4.97 9.51 13.87
N GLY A 176 5.37 8.27 14.18
CA GLY A 176 5.68 7.80 15.53
C GLY A 176 6.77 8.62 16.22
N GLN A 177 7.82 8.99 15.47
CA GLN A 177 8.95 9.75 16.00
C GLN A 177 8.56 11.21 16.28
N VAL A 178 7.82 11.84 15.37
CA VAL A 178 7.55 13.30 15.43
C VAL A 178 6.32 13.66 16.28
N PHE A 179 5.42 12.70 16.54
CA PHE A 179 4.14 12.94 17.23
C PHE A 179 4.28 13.73 18.55
N PRO A 180 5.20 13.42 19.47
CA PRO A 180 5.34 14.18 20.71
C PRO A 180 5.63 15.67 20.46
N GLN A 181 6.50 15.98 19.50
CA GLN A 181 6.92 17.35 19.20
C GLN A 181 5.80 18.16 18.53
N ILE A 182 5.07 17.59 17.57
CA ILE A 182 3.94 18.30 16.95
C ILE A 182 2.77 18.45 17.92
N LEU A 183 2.50 17.45 18.78
CA LEU A 183 1.50 17.56 19.83
C LEU A 183 1.86 18.65 20.85
N ASP A 184 3.13 18.77 21.23
CA ASP A 184 3.62 19.85 22.09
C ASP A 184 3.39 21.23 21.47
N LEU A 185 3.82 21.43 20.21
CA LEU A 185 3.62 22.69 19.47
C LEU A 185 2.15 23.08 19.29
N VAL A 186 1.27 22.11 19.02
CA VAL A 186 -0.17 22.35 18.88
C VAL A 186 -0.78 22.78 20.22
N TYR A 187 -0.51 22.07 21.31
CA TYR A 187 -1.05 22.43 22.62
C TYR A 187 -0.55 23.81 23.09
N GLU A 188 0.71 24.14 22.85
CA GLU A 188 1.30 25.44 23.18
C GLU A 188 0.67 26.58 22.35
N ASN A 189 0.69 26.47 21.02
CA ASN A 189 0.23 27.54 20.12
C ASN A 189 -1.27 27.84 20.30
N PHE A 190 -2.09 26.80 20.48
CA PHE A 190 -3.53 26.96 20.68
C PHE A 190 -3.94 27.19 22.15
N GLN A 191 -3.00 27.09 23.10
CA GLN A 191 -3.23 27.22 24.55
C GLN A 191 -4.26 26.19 25.07
N LEU A 192 -4.08 24.94 24.68
CA LEU A 192 -4.96 23.82 25.07
C LEU A 192 -4.62 23.32 26.48
N ALA A 193 -5.64 22.93 27.23
CA ALA A 193 -5.46 22.28 28.53
C ALA A 193 -4.87 20.87 28.35
N ASN A 194 -4.04 20.43 29.30
CA ASN A 194 -3.44 19.07 29.27
C ASN A 194 -4.49 17.95 29.26
N GLN A 195 -5.64 18.18 29.88
CA GLN A 195 -6.83 17.33 29.78
C GLN A 195 -7.89 18.04 28.93
N LEU A 196 -8.34 17.39 27.86
CA LEU A 196 -9.48 17.84 27.05
C LEU A 196 -10.65 16.88 27.29
N LYS A 197 -11.89 17.39 27.23
CA LYS A 197 -13.09 16.56 27.43
C LYS A 197 -13.24 15.59 26.26
N GLY A 198 -13.31 14.28 26.55
CA GLY A 198 -13.41 13.21 25.54
C GLY A 198 -12.07 12.80 24.92
N TYR A 199 -10.94 13.24 25.48
CA TYR A 199 -9.60 12.83 25.06
C TYR A 199 -8.82 12.27 26.25
N PRO A 200 -7.88 11.34 26.03
CA PRO A 200 -6.83 11.04 27.01
C PRO A 200 -5.99 12.30 27.24
N SER A 201 -5.28 12.38 28.37
CA SER A 201 -4.37 13.49 28.62
C SER A 201 -3.26 13.56 27.55
N LYS A 202 -2.67 14.74 27.37
CA LYS A 202 -1.56 14.99 26.45
C LYS A 202 -0.42 13.96 26.57
N GLU A 203 -0.07 13.57 27.80
CA GLU A 203 1.02 12.62 28.07
C GLU A 203 0.57 11.15 27.88
N GLU A 204 -0.68 10.81 28.20
CA GLU A 204 -1.24 9.48 27.88
C GLU A 204 -1.32 9.24 26.37
N ARG A 205 -1.65 10.28 25.58
CA ARG A 205 -1.59 10.23 24.11
C ARG A 205 -0.17 9.93 23.63
N LYS A 206 0.85 10.67 24.11
CA LYS A 206 2.27 10.40 23.78
C LYS A 206 2.70 8.97 24.12
N LEU A 207 2.39 8.50 25.33
CA LEU A 207 2.75 7.15 25.80
C LEU A 207 2.06 6.05 24.96
N THR A 208 0.78 6.26 24.65
CA THR A 208 0.02 5.36 23.77
C THR A 208 0.65 5.31 22.38
N TYR A 209 0.95 6.47 21.79
CA TYR A 209 1.57 6.57 20.47
C TYR A 209 2.92 5.84 20.39
N GLN A 210 3.78 5.98 21.41
CA GLN A 210 5.07 5.27 21.48
C GLN A 210 4.90 3.75 21.52
N LYS A 211 3.95 3.24 22.30
CA LYS A 211 3.62 1.80 22.35
C LYS A 211 3.13 1.32 20.98
N LYS A 212 2.26 2.09 20.32
CA LYS A 212 1.71 1.76 19.00
C LYS A 212 2.76 1.82 17.88
N GLN A 213 3.70 2.78 17.92
CA GLN A 213 4.84 2.84 17.00
C GLN A 213 5.66 1.55 17.06
N THR A 214 5.85 0.96 18.24
CA THR A 214 6.58 -0.31 18.40
C THR A 214 5.90 -1.48 17.67
N ASP A 215 4.57 -1.54 17.72
CA ASP A 215 3.79 -2.55 16.99
C ASP A 215 3.75 -2.27 15.47
N ALA A 216 3.66 -0.99 15.06
CA ALA A 216 3.76 -0.57 13.66
C ALA A 216 5.12 -0.94 13.05
N ALA A 217 6.23 -0.63 13.73
CA ALA A 217 7.58 -0.98 13.31
C ALA A 217 7.76 -2.50 13.16
N ARG A 218 7.18 -3.31 14.05
CA ARG A 218 7.16 -4.78 13.91
C ARG A 218 6.44 -5.22 12.64
N MET A 219 5.25 -4.67 12.38
CA MET A 219 4.46 -5.04 11.20
C MET A 219 5.13 -4.60 9.89
N ILE A 220 5.71 -3.39 9.87
CA ILE A 220 6.51 -2.89 8.73
C ILE A 220 7.73 -3.78 8.51
N ALA A 221 8.45 -4.19 9.56
CA ALA A 221 9.57 -5.13 9.44
C ALA A 221 9.14 -6.50 8.89
N VAL A 222 7.98 -7.02 9.29
CA VAL A 222 7.41 -8.27 8.74
C VAL A 222 7.01 -8.10 7.27
N PHE A 223 6.34 -7.00 6.91
CA PHE A 223 5.96 -6.71 5.52
C PHE A 223 7.20 -6.58 4.62
N LYS A 224 8.22 -5.88 5.12
CA LYS A 224 9.53 -5.71 4.47
C LYS A 224 10.29 -7.00 4.29
N ALA A 225 10.24 -7.90 5.27
CA ALA A 225 10.84 -9.22 5.15
C ALA A 225 10.06 -10.09 4.16
N GLY A 226 8.73 -10.10 4.25
CA GLY A 226 7.86 -10.86 3.36
C GLY A 226 8.06 -10.45 1.91
N GLN A 227 8.15 -9.14 1.67
CA GLN A 227 8.69 -8.60 0.45
C GLN A 227 10.10 -9.13 0.19
N PHE A 228 11.13 -8.81 0.96
CA PHE A 228 12.50 -9.22 0.64
C PHE A 228 12.63 -10.70 0.22
N LEU A 229 11.93 -11.57 0.95
CA LEU A 229 11.82 -13.01 0.72
C LEU A 229 11.03 -13.37 -0.54
N TYR A 230 9.97 -12.63 -0.88
CA TYR A 230 9.41 -12.59 -2.23
C TYR A 230 10.61 -12.34 -3.17
N LEU A 231 11.31 -11.21 -3.11
CA LEU A 231 12.34 -10.88 -4.12
C LEU A 231 13.44 -11.92 -4.30
N MET A 232 13.80 -12.61 -3.22
CA MET A 232 14.82 -13.66 -3.17
C MET A 232 14.33 -15.08 -3.48
N GLN A 233 13.10 -15.27 -3.98
CA GLN A 233 12.46 -16.57 -4.29
C GLN A 233 11.96 -17.42 -3.15
N ASP A 234 12.09 -16.95 -1.93
CA ASP A 234 11.58 -17.65 -0.76
C ASP A 234 10.08 -17.37 -0.62
N TYR A 235 9.30 -17.78 -1.61
CA TYR A 235 7.84 -17.60 -1.67
C TYR A 235 7.16 -18.19 -0.43
N GLN A 236 7.69 -19.29 0.10
CA GLN A 236 7.18 -19.93 1.30
C GLN A 236 7.36 -19.02 2.52
N SER A 237 8.55 -18.46 2.72
CA SER A 237 8.79 -17.53 3.83
C SER A 237 8.10 -16.17 3.61
N ALA A 238 7.93 -15.73 2.36
CA ALA A 238 7.12 -14.58 2.00
C ALA A 238 5.65 -14.78 2.40
N THR A 239 5.05 -15.92 2.06
CA THR A 239 3.71 -16.33 2.49
C THR A 239 3.58 -16.30 4.02
N LEU A 240 4.58 -16.77 4.78
CA LEU A 240 4.53 -16.73 6.25
C LEU A 240 4.53 -15.31 6.80
N CYS A 241 5.30 -14.40 6.22
CA CYS A 241 5.28 -12.98 6.60
C CYS A 241 3.91 -12.34 6.33
N PHE A 242 3.30 -12.55 5.15
CA PHE A 242 2.00 -11.96 4.84
C PHE A 242 0.85 -12.62 5.63
N ASP A 243 0.88 -13.93 5.88
CA ASP A 243 -0.11 -14.63 6.72
C ASP A 243 -0.03 -14.21 8.20
N TYR A 244 1.18 -13.95 8.72
CA TYR A 244 1.37 -13.34 10.04
C TYR A 244 0.70 -11.95 10.14
N LEU A 245 0.71 -11.17 9.06
CA LEU A 245 0.10 -9.85 8.99
C LEU A 245 -1.43 -9.91 8.83
N VAL A 246 -1.98 -10.84 8.04
CA VAL A 246 -3.44 -11.02 7.85
C VAL A 246 -4.20 -11.05 9.18
N ASN A 247 -3.64 -11.70 10.20
CA ASN A 247 -4.28 -11.87 11.50
C ASN A 247 -4.11 -10.66 12.45
N ARG A 248 -3.46 -9.59 12.01
CA ARG A 248 -3.10 -8.40 12.84
C ARG A 248 -3.48 -7.08 12.18
N PHE A 249 -3.32 -7.02 10.87
CA PHE A 249 -3.62 -5.87 10.05
C PHE A 249 -4.09 -6.36 8.65
N PRO A 250 -5.36 -6.79 8.53
CA PRO A 250 -5.92 -7.28 7.27
C PRO A 250 -6.22 -6.14 6.29
N SER A 251 -5.33 -5.91 5.32
CA SER A 251 -5.54 -4.94 4.22
C SER A 251 -5.59 -5.62 2.85
N ARG A 252 -6.12 -4.90 1.84
CA ARG A 252 -6.17 -5.36 0.44
C ARG A 252 -4.76 -5.72 -0.08
N GLU A 253 -3.73 -4.95 0.29
CA GLU A 253 -2.33 -5.17 -0.07
C GLU A 253 -1.81 -6.47 0.55
N ILE A 254 -2.05 -6.69 1.84
CA ILE A 254 -1.57 -7.87 2.55
C ILE A 254 -2.25 -9.15 2.05
N PHE A 255 -3.57 -9.11 1.80
CA PHE A 255 -4.27 -10.23 1.17
C PHE A 255 -3.81 -10.49 -0.27
N ASN A 256 -3.60 -9.45 -1.06
CA ASN A 256 -3.08 -9.58 -2.42
C ASN A 256 -1.66 -10.15 -2.44
N ASN A 257 -0.77 -9.70 -1.55
CA ASN A 257 0.61 -10.16 -1.48
C ASN A 257 0.71 -11.60 -0.96
N LEU A 258 -0.17 -11.98 -0.02
CA LEU A 258 -0.33 -13.36 0.40
C LEU A 258 -0.78 -14.24 -0.77
N SER A 259 -1.82 -13.80 -1.51
CA SER A 259 -2.29 -14.48 -2.73
C SER A 259 -1.17 -14.60 -3.76
N ALA A 260 -0.49 -13.51 -4.09
CA ALA A 260 0.62 -13.48 -5.03
C ALA A 260 1.74 -14.46 -4.60
N SER A 261 2.13 -14.48 -3.32
CA SER A 261 3.17 -15.39 -2.81
C SER A 261 2.78 -16.86 -2.95
N ILE A 262 1.51 -17.20 -2.76
CA ILE A 262 0.98 -18.57 -2.92
C ILE A 262 0.82 -18.93 -4.40
N LEU A 263 0.32 -18.01 -5.21
CA LEU A 263 0.14 -18.15 -6.66
C LEU A 263 1.47 -18.38 -7.39
N GLN A 264 2.55 -17.76 -6.93
CA GLN A 264 3.87 -18.02 -7.51
C GLN A 264 4.43 -19.40 -7.13
N GLN A 265 4.11 -19.94 -5.94
CA GLN A 265 4.40 -21.35 -5.61
C GLN A 265 3.62 -22.29 -6.55
N ALA A 266 2.34 -21.98 -6.81
CA ALA A 266 1.52 -22.71 -7.77
C ALA A 266 2.14 -22.65 -9.19
N LEU A 267 2.59 -21.47 -9.65
CA LEU A 267 3.26 -21.32 -10.94
C LEU A 267 4.57 -22.11 -11.05
N ALA A 268 5.35 -22.21 -9.97
CA ALA A 268 6.58 -23.01 -9.96
C ALA A 268 6.30 -24.50 -10.19
N ILE A 269 5.21 -25.04 -9.62
CA ILE A 269 4.75 -26.42 -9.86
C ILE A 269 4.12 -26.55 -11.26
N TYR A 270 3.27 -25.62 -11.68
CA TYR A 270 2.62 -25.65 -12.99
C TYR A 270 3.66 -25.65 -14.13
N ASN A 271 4.67 -24.79 -14.04
CA ASN A 271 5.73 -24.67 -15.05
C ASN A 271 6.69 -25.87 -15.07
N SER A 272 6.78 -26.67 -14.00
CA SER A 272 7.56 -27.93 -14.02
C SER A 272 6.78 -29.10 -14.64
N GLN A 273 5.46 -28.95 -14.80
CA GLN A 273 4.55 -29.96 -15.35
C GLN A 273 4.11 -29.69 -16.80
N GLN A 274 4.44 -28.53 -17.34
CA GLN A 274 3.97 -28.04 -18.65
C GLN A 274 5.15 -27.59 -19.53
N GLN A 275 4.92 -27.53 -20.84
CA GLN A 275 5.87 -26.82 -21.73
C GLN A 275 5.95 -25.34 -21.35
N PRO A 276 7.10 -24.67 -21.56
CA PRO A 276 7.20 -23.23 -21.38
C PRO A 276 6.16 -22.50 -22.24
N GLY A 277 5.51 -21.49 -21.66
CA GLY A 277 4.39 -20.79 -22.28
C GLY A 277 4.34 -19.31 -21.90
N PHE A 278 3.14 -18.73 -21.93
CA PHE A 278 2.93 -17.32 -21.57
C PHE A 278 3.36 -17.02 -20.14
N VAL A 279 3.95 -15.85 -19.94
CA VAL A 279 4.28 -15.33 -18.60
C VAL A 279 3.05 -14.66 -18.00
N TYR A 280 2.61 -15.19 -16.86
CA TYR A 280 1.50 -14.67 -16.08
C TYR A 280 1.90 -13.39 -15.29
N PRO A 281 1.13 -12.30 -15.38
CA PRO A 281 1.45 -11.01 -14.75
C PRO A 281 0.98 -10.97 -13.28
N VAL A 282 1.62 -11.76 -12.42
CA VAL A 282 1.26 -11.84 -10.99
C VAL A 282 1.78 -10.61 -10.24
N GLU A 283 0.88 -9.69 -9.88
CA GLU A 283 1.22 -8.40 -9.27
C GLU A 283 1.30 -8.49 -7.73
N MET A 284 2.44 -8.12 -7.16
CA MET A 284 2.53 -7.83 -5.73
C MET A 284 2.36 -6.32 -5.50
N ASP A 285 1.48 -5.93 -4.57
CA ASP A 285 1.39 -4.53 -4.15
C ASP A 285 2.25 -4.27 -2.93
N ALA A 286 3.38 -3.63 -3.17
CA ALA A 286 4.22 -3.19 -2.09
C ALA A 286 4.19 -1.68 -1.87
N ARG A 287 3.10 -0.99 -2.24
CA ARG A 287 2.80 0.37 -1.81
C ARG A 287 2.42 0.46 -0.32
N SER A 288 3.30 0.00 0.56
CA SER A 288 3.87 0.93 1.53
C SER A 288 5.04 1.66 0.82
N ARG A 289 5.83 2.52 1.46
CA ARG A 289 6.88 3.27 0.70
C ARG A 289 8.14 2.45 0.33
N LEU A 290 7.94 1.20 -0.10
CA LEU A 290 8.71 0.06 0.37
C LEU A 290 8.54 -1.15 -0.57
N SER A 291 9.28 -1.16 -1.68
CA SER A 291 8.96 -1.96 -2.90
C SER A 291 9.98 -3.06 -3.33
N SER A 292 9.67 -3.78 -4.43
CA SER A 292 9.87 -5.25 -4.55
C SER A 292 10.78 -5.79 -5.69
N THR A 293 10.67 -7.11 -6.05
CA THR A 293 11.13 -8.00 -7.18
C THR A 293 10.84 -9.54 -7.00
N HIS A 294 11.53 -10.51 -7.69
CA HIS A 294 11.47 -12.01 -7.59
C HIS A 294 12.31 -12.71 -8.71
N ARG A 295 12.52 -14.05 -8.66
CA ARG A 295 12.87 -15.10 -9.69
C ARG A 295 14.31 -15.50 -10.09
N SER A 296 14.93 -16.54 -9.48
CA SER A 296 14.51 -17.96 -9.75
C SER A 296 15.02 -19.04 -8.74
N PHE A 297 14.16 -20.04 -8.46
CA PHE A 297 14.32 -21.41 -7.90
C PHE A 297 15.31 -21.79 -6.76
N SER A 298 14.77 -22.47 -5.74
CA SER A 298 15.44 -23.51 -4.92
C SER A 298 14.43 -24.55 -4.41
N ASP A 299 14.79 -25.84 -4.42
CA ASP A 299 14.06 -27.05 -3.94
C ASP A 299 12.53 -27.01 -3.79
N VAL A 300 11.84 -27.76 -4.68
CA VAL A 300 10.41 -28.04 -4.57
C VAL A 300 10.16 -29.10 -3.49
N ASN A 301 10.03 -28.64 -2.25
CA ASN A 301 9.35 -29.35 -1.16
C ASN A 301 8.15 -28.54 -0.64
N SER A 302 7.31 -28.09 -1.57
CA SER A 302 6.00 -27.51 -1.25
C SER A 302 5.08 -28.60 -0.70
N ALA A 303 4.85 -28.61 0.61
CA ALA A 303 4.01 -29.62 1.28
C ALA A 303 2.51 -29.60 0.85
N LYS A 304 2.08 -28.59 0.07
CA LYS A 304 0.72 -28.47 -0.48
C LYS A 304 0.70 -28.80 -1.97
N PRO A 305 -0.29 -29.57 -2.46
CA PRO A 305 -0.46 -29.81 -3.89
C PRO A 305 -0.91 -28.53 -4.63
N LEU A 306 -0.67 -28.50 -5.96
CA LEU A 306 -1.03 -27.38 -6.84
C LEU A 306 -2.49 -26.93 -6.67
N SER A 307 -3.43 -27.87 -6.59
CA SER A 307 -4.85 -27.60 -6.38
C SER A 307 -5.12 -26.81 -5.09
N GLN A 308 -4.48 -27.18 -3.98
CA GLN A 308 -4.63 -26.48 -2.71
C GLN A 308 -4.00 -25.09 -2.74
N LEU A 309 -2.83 -24.92 -3.37
CA LEU A 309 -2.20 -23.61 -3.55
C LEU A 309 -3.11 -22.67 -4.36
N LEU A 310 -3.71 -23.16 -5.45
CA LEU A 310 -4.66 -22.37 -6.25
C LEU A 310 -5.95 -22.05 -5.48
N LEU A 311 -6.46 -22.95 -4.62
CA LEU A 311 -7.59 -22.66 -3.74
C LEU A 311 -7.27 -21.59 -2.70
N ASP A 312 -6.11 -21.69 -2.04
CA ASP A 312 -5.65 -20.74 -1.03
C ASP A 312 -5.38 -19.35 -1.65
N ALA A 313 -4.73 -19.29 -2.82
CA ALA A 313 -4.53 -18.05 -3.56
C ALA A 313 -5.87 -17.41 -3.97
N ARG A 314 -6.82 -18.20 -4.49
CA ARG A 314 -8.16 -17.70 -4.86
C ARG A 314 -8.85 -17.01 -3.69
N LYS A 315 -8.89 -17.67 -2.53
CA LYS A 315 -9.48 -17.17 -1.29
C LYS A 315 -8.93 -15.80 -0.89
N TYR A 316 -7.61 -15.60 -0.99
CA TYR A 316 -6.99 -14.34 -0.57
C TYR A 316 -7.07 -13.24 -1.64
N ALA A 317 -7.06 -13.57 -2.94
CA ALA A 317 -7.37 -12.60 -3.99
C ALA A 317 -8.82 -12.09 -3.91
N GLN A 318 -9.78 -12.99 -3.63
CA GLN A 318 -11.18 -12.64 -3.40
C GLN A 318 -11.31 -11.68 -2.22
N LYS A 319 -10.67 -11.97 -1.07
CA LYS A 319 -10.66 -11.06 0.09
C LYS A 319 -10.06 -9.68 -0.20
N ALA A 320 -9.00 -9.59 -1.01
CA ALA A 320 -8.42 -8.30 -1.39
C ALA A 320 -9.42 -7.46 -2.20
N LYS A 321 -10.13 -8.08 -3.16
CA LYS A 321 -11.21 -7.48 -3.96
C LYS A 321 -12.46 -7.14 -3.11
N GLU A 322 -12.78 -7.94 -2.09
CA GLU A 322 -13.90 -7.67 -1.17
C GLU A 322 -13.67 -6.43 -0.28
N ILE A 323 -12.42 -6.14 0.09
CA ILE A 323 -12.04 -4.97 0.90
C ILE A 323 -12.07 -3.69 0.07
N ASP A 324 -11.61 -3.78 -1.17
CA ASP A 324 -11.55 -2.69 -2.13
C ASP A 324 -11.89 -3.20 -3.54
N PRO A 325 -13.12 -2.96 -4.02
CA PRO A 325 -13.55 -3.33 -5.36
C PRO A 325 -12.81 -2.60 -6.50
N ASP A 326 -12.19 -1.44 -6.25
CA ASP A 326 -11.42 -0.72 -7.28
C ASP A 326 -9.96 -1.21 -7.38
N TYR A 327 -9.61 -2.21 -6.58
CA TYR A 327 -8.25 -2.71 -6.45
C TYR A 327 -7.87 -3.74 -7.52
N VAL A 328 -7.61 -3.22 -8.73
CA VAL A 328 -7.14 -3.94 -9.94
C VAL A 328 -6.16 -5.11 -9.70
N PRO A 329 -5.13 -5.03 -8.83
CA PRO A 329 -4.18 -6.13 -8.65
C PRO A 329 -4.82 -7.43 -8.15
N ALA A 330 -5.87 -7.31 -7.33
CA ALA A 330 -6.64 -8.47 -6.86
C ALA A 330 -7.37 -9.16 -8.02
N TYR A 331 -7.89 -8.39 -8.98
CA TYR A 331 -8.56 -8.90 -10.17
C TYR A 331 -7.58 -9.62 -11.10
N ILE A 332 -6.39 -9.04 -11.32
CA ILE A 332 -5.31 -9.64 -12.14
C ILE A 332 -4.85 -10.98 -11.54
N ASN A 333 -4.57 -10.99 -10.22
CA ASN A 333 -4.15 -12.22 -9.53
C ASN A 333 -5.28 -13.26 -9.49
N LEU A 334 -6.53 -12.86 -9.32
CA LEU A 334 -7.69 -13.76 -9.36
C LEU A 334 -7.90 -14.37 -10.77
N ALA A 335 -7.70 -13.57 -11.83
CA ALA A 335 -7.72 -14.06 -13.22
C ALA A 335 -6.59 -15.07 -13.49
N CYS A 336 -5.38 -14.80 -12.98
CA CYS A 336 -4.26 -15.73 -13.04
C CYS A 336 -4.63 -17.07 -12.37
N VAL A 337 -5.22 -17.04 -11.17
CA VAL A 337 -5.68 -18.26 -10.47
C VAL A 337 -6.73 -19.01 -11.29
N TYR A 338 -7.77 -18.34 -11.81
CA TYR A 338 -8.80 -19.01 -12.60
C TYR A 338 -8.27 -19.65 -13.88
N SER A 339 -7.38 -18.95 -14.60
CA SER A 339 -6.78 -19.48 -15.83
C SER A 339 -5.89 -20.70 -15.57
N LEU A 340 -5.13 -20.72 -14.45
CA LEU A 340 -4.36 -21.88 -14.01
C LEU A 340 -5.23 -23.03 -13.49
N GLN A 341 -6.42 -22.74 -12.96
CA GLN A 341 -7.47 -23.74 -12.65
C GLN A 341 -8.17 -24.29 -13.90
N GLY A 342 -7.79 -23.84 -15.10
CA GLY A 342 -8.43 -24.23 -16.37
C GLY A 342 -9.70 -23.46 -16.70
N ASN A 343 -10.22 -22.64 -15.80
CA ASN A 343 -11.48 -21.89 -15.96
C ASN A 343 -11.22 -20.54 -16.66
N GLN A 344 -11.06 -20.58 -17.98
CA GLN A 344 -10.78 -19.37 -18.76
C GLN A 344 -11.97 -18.40 -18.78
N ALA A 345 -13.21 -18.90 -18.82
CA ALA A 345 -14.41 -18.08 -18.74
C ALA A 345 -14.46 -17.21 -17.46
N ALA A 346 -14.09 -17.75 -16.30
CA ALA A 346 -13.98 -16.97 -15.06
C ALA A 346 -12.78 -16.01 -15.06
N ALA A 347 -11.66 -16.37 -15.69
CA ALA A 347 -10.50 -15.48 -15.84
C ALA A 347 -10.80 -14.27 -16.75
N ILE A 348 -11.56 -14.48 -17.83
CA ILE A 348 -12.08 -13.41 -18.69
C ILE A 348 -13.13 -12.59 -17.92
N GLY A 349 -14.08 -13.27 -17.30
CA GLY A 349 -15.20 -12.66 -16.57
C GLY A 349 -14.73 -11.69 -15.50
N VAL A 350 -13.76 -12.09 -14.65
CA VAL A 350 -13.28 -11.23 -13.57
C VAL A 350 -12.60 -9.97 -14.07
N ILE A 351 -11.82 -10.01 -15.16
CA ILE A 351 -11.21 -8.80 -15.74
C ILE A 351 -12.27 -7.89 -16.38
N ASN A 352 -13.36 -8.46 -16.90
CA ASN A 352 -14.47 -7.70 -17.46
C ASN A 352 -15.39 -7.06 -16.41
N GLU A 353 -15.17 -7.32 -15.11
CA GLU A 353 -15.80 -6.58 -14.02
C GLU A 353 -15.10 -5.24 -13.73
N LEU A 354 -13.90 -5.00 -14.28
CA LEU A 354 -13.19 -3.71 -14.16
C LEU A 354 -13.72 -2.69 -15.16
N ASP A 355 -13.73 -1.41 -14.77
CA ASP A 355 -14.02 -0.32 -15.70
C ASP A 355 -12.93 -0.21 -16.79
N ILE A 356 -13.31 0.28 -17.97
CA ILE A 356 -12.38 0.44 -19.11
C ILE A 356 -11.18 1.35 -18.74
N SER A 357 -11.40 2.34 -17.87
CA SER A 357 -10.36 3.23 -17.32
C SER A 357 -9.39 2.53 -16.36
N GLN A 358 -9.79 1.41 -15.75
CA GLN A 358 -9.00 0.60 -14.81
C GLN A 358 -8.20 -0.51 -15.52
N LEU A 359 -8.48 -0.81 -16.80
CA LEU A 359 -7.76 -1.84 -17.56
C LEU A 359 -6.29 -1.45 -17.80
N THR A 360 -5.41 -1.93 -16.92
CA THR A 360 -3.96 -1.86 -17.06
C THR A 360 -3.46 -2.80 -18.15
N GLY A 361 -2.23 -2.60 -18.64
CA GLY A 361 -1.60 -3.53 -19.58
C GLY A 361 -1.56 -4.97 -19.05
N ASN A 362 -1.33 -5.16 -17.75
CA ASN A 362 -1.30 -6.48 -17.12
C ASN A 362 -2.69 -7.14 -17.06
N ALA A 363 -3.76 -6.35 -16.88
CA ALA A 363 -5.15 -6.83 -17.00
C ALA A 363 -5.45 -7.34 -18.42
N HIS A 364 -5.02 -6.59 -19.45
CA HIS A 364 -5.08 -7.06 -20.83
C HIS A 364 -4.25 -8.34 -21.04
N THR A 365 -3.00 -8.41 -20.55
CA THR A 365 -2.14 -9.61 -20.67
C THR A 365 -2.83 -10.87 -20.14
N ILE A 366 -3.40 -10.86 -18.93
CA ILE A 366 -4.05 -12.07 -18.39
C ILE A 366 -5.36 -12.41 -19.13
N ARG A 367 -6.12 -11.40 -19.57
CA ARG A 367 -7.33 -11.63 -20.37
C ARG A 367 -7.00 -12.17 -21.77
N ALA A 368 -5.91 -11.73 -22.40
CA ALA A 368 -5.38 -12.28 -23.64
C ALA A 368 -5.01 -13.76 -23.53
N ILE A 369 -4.26 -14.13 -22.47
CA ILE A 369 -3.89 -15.52 -22.17
C ILE A 369 -5.15 -16.38 -21.98
N ALA A 370 -6.15 -15.87 -21.28
CA ALA A 370 -7.42 -16.57 -21.08
C ALA A 370 -8.21 -16.71 -22.38
N TYR A 371 -8.36 -15.64 -23.18
CA TYR A 371 -9.00 -15.70 -24.51
C TYR A 371 -8.31 -16.69 -25.44
N PHE A 372 -6.97 -16.74 -25.46
CA PHE A 372 -6.23 -17.69 -26.28
C PHE A 372 -6.49 -19.13 -25.85
N LYS A 373 -6.44 -19.41 -24.54
CA LYS A 373 -6.76 -20.74 -23.98
C LYS A 373 -8.23 -21.13 -24.18
N ASP A 374 -9.13 -20.16 -24.33
CA ASP A 374 -10.55 -20.32 -24.66
C ASP A 374 -10.83 -20.32 -26.18
N GLN A 375 -9.78 -20.41 -27.02
CA GLN A 375 -9.85 -20.45 -28.49
C GLN A 375 -10.44 -19.18 -29.15
N GLN A 376 -10.52 -18.07 -28.42
CA GLN A 376 -10.98 -16.76 -28.92
C GLN A 376 -9.81 -15.93 -29.49
N THR A 377 -9.05 -16.51 -30.44
CA THR A 377 -7.77 -15.98 -30.95
C THR A 377 -7.81 -14.50 -31.37
N GLY A 378 -8.88 -14.04 -32.03
CA GLY A 378 -9.01 -12.64 -32.44
C GLY A 378 -9.11 -11.65 -31.27
N LYS A 379 -9.72 -12.04 -30.15
CA LYS A 379 -9.75 -11.20 -28.93
C LYS A 379 -8.43 -11.28 -28.16
N ALA A 380 -7.78 -12.45 -28.18
CA ALA A 380 -6.46 -12.62 -27.60
C ALA A 380 -5.43 -11.69 -28.26
N GLN A 381 -5.45 -11.59 -29.60
CA GLN A 381 -4.62 -10.65 -30.34
C GLN A 381 -4.84 -9.20 -29.89
N GLN A 382 -6.10 -8.74 -29.88
CA GLN A 382 -6.45 -7.37 -29.49
C GLN A 382 -5.99 -7.02 -28.06
N ASP A 383 -6.11 -7.95 -27.11
CA ASP A 383 -5.61 -7.73 -25.75
C ASP A 383 -4.08 -7.82 -25.66
N PHE A 384 -3.38 -8.65 -26.44
CA PHE A 384 -1.91 -8.65 -26.47
C PHE A 384 -1.35 -7.36 -27.09
N GLU A 385 -1.95 -6.85 -28.15
CA GLU A 385 -1.64 -5.54 -28.74
C GLU A 385 -1.86 -4.41 -27.72
N SER A 386 -3.03 -4.39 -27.06
CA SER A 386 -3.34 -3.45 -25.98
C SER A 386 -2.35 -3.54 -24.80
N ALA A 387 -1.88 -4.74 -24.47
CA ALA A 387 -0.87 -4.96 -23.44
C ALA A 387 0.50 -4.40 -23.86
N GLN A 388 0.91 -4.54 -25.11
CA GLN A 388 2.14 -3.93 -25.63
C GLN A 388 2.07 -2.39 -25.61
N GLU A 389 0.98 -1.80 -26.10
CA GLU A 389 0.77 -0.34 -26.08
C GLU A 389 0.84 0.23 -24.66
N LYS A 390 0.20 -0.45 -23.70
CA LYS A 390 0.21 -0.10 -22.28
C LYS A 390 1.49 -0.53 -21.55
N LYS A 391 2.50 -1.04 -22.27
CA LYS A 391 3.82 -1.47 -21.74
C LYS A 391 3.70 -2.46 -20.59
N ALA A 392 2.82 -3.45 -20.72
CA ALA A 392 2.61 -4.49 -19.72
C ALA A 392 3.88 -5.32 -19.49
N TYR A 393 3.97 -5.91 -18.30
CA TYR A 393 5.06 -6.81 -17.96
C TYR A 393 5.08 -8.02 -18.91
N MET A 394 6.24 -8.24 -19.54
CA MET A 394 6.45 -9.28 -20.55
C MET A 394 5.50 -9.24 -21.76
N ALA A 395 4.90 -8.08 -22.08
CA ALA A 395 4.00 -7.92 -23.23
C ALA A 395 4.62 -8.38 -24.55
N SER A 396 5.87 -7.95 -24.83
CA SER A 396 6.58 -8.27 -26.07
C SER A 396 6.86 -9.77 -26.22
N TYR A 397 7.29 -10.43 -25.14
CA TYR A 397 7.48 -11.89 -25.11
C TYR A 397 6.14 -12.62 -25.33
N ASN A 398 5.08 -12.20 -24.62
CA ASN A 398 3.78 -12.84 -24.71
C ASN A 398 3.15 -12.70 -26.11
N MET A 399 3.24 -11.52 -26.73
CA MET A 399 2.75 -11.32 -28.11
C MET A 399 3.56 -12.15 -29.12
N ALA A 400 4.90 -12.11 -29.05
CA ALA A 400 5.74 -12.89 -29.96
C ALA A 400 5.51 -14.41 -29.81
N LEU A 401 5.23 -14.88 -28.59
CA LEU A 401 4.84 -16.27 -28.34
C LEU A 401 3.45 -16.60 -28.94
N PHE A 402 2.47 -15.70 -28.81
CA PHE A 402 1.15 -15.84 -29.40
C PHE A 402 1.22 -15.95 -30.94
N GLU A 403 1.96 -15.05 -31.58
CA GLU A 403 2.23 -15.08 -33.03
C GLU A 403 2.88 -16.43 -33.41
N LYS A 404 3.96 -16.82 -32.72
CA LYS A 404 4.72 -18.05 -33.00
C LYS A 404 3.87 -19.32 -32.91
N ILE A 405 2.91 -19.39 -31.99
CA ILE A 405 2.01 -20.55 -31.86
C ILE A 405 0.98 -20.58 -33.01
N ASN A 406 0.51 -19.41 -33.48
CA ASN A 406 -0.47 -19.32 -34.56
C ASN A 406 0.12 -19.55 -35.97
N GLU A 407 1.44 -19.39 -36.17
CA GLU A 407 2.14 -19.64 -37.44
C GLU A 407 2.10 -21.10 -37.92
N SER A 408 1.46 -22.03 -37.18
CA SER A 408 1.35 -23.47 -37.48
C SER A 408 2.68 -24.26 -37.54
N LEU A 409 3.83 -23.58 -37.42
CA LEU A 409 5.17 -24.15 -37.34
C LEU A 409 5.61 -24.27 -35.88
N VAL A 410 5.03 -25.24 -35.16
CA VAL A 410 5.32 -25.53 -33.74
C VAL A 410 6.64 -26.29 -33.56
N GLU A 411 7.28 -26.72 -34.66
CA GLU A 411 8.61 -27.34 -34.60
C GLU A 411 9.62 -26.44 -33.88
N ASN A 412 10.16 -26.95 -32.77
CA ASN A 412 11.15 -26.31 -31.93
C ASN A 412 10.70 -25.05 -31.15
N LEU A 413 9.42 -24.94 -30.77
CA LEU A 413 8.93 -23.87 -29.87
C LEU A 413 9.78 -23.74 -28.58
N THR A 414 10.11 -24.86 -27.93
CA THR A 414 10.95 -24.88 -26.72
C THR A 414 12.36 -24.32 -26.98
N GLY A 415 12.91 -24.50 -28.18
CA GLY A 415 14.18 -23.90 -28.60
C GLY A 415 14.06 -22.41 -28.90
N TRP A 416 12.96 -21.97 -29.52
CA TRP A 416 12.67 -20.54 -29.72
C TRP A 416 12.56 -19.80 -28.38
N ILE A 417 11.79 -20.33 -27.42
CA ILE A 417 11.65 -19.74 -26.07
C ILE A 417 13.01 -19.67 -25.37
N ARG A 418 13.82 -20.75 -25.42
CA ARG A 418 15.18 -20.74 -24.87
C ARG A 418 16.05 -19.66 -25.54
N ASN A 419 15.95 -19.53 -26.86
CA ASN A 419 16.74 -18.58 -27.64
C ASN A 419 16.35 -17.12 -27.34
N TRP A 420 15.07 -16.83 -27.10
CA TRP A 420 14.61 -15.51 -26.66
C TRP A 420 15.35 -15.07 -25.38
N PHE A 421 15.22 -15.87 -24.32
CA PHE A 421 15.86 -15.56 -23.03
C PHE A 421 17.40 -15.64 -23.09
N SER A 422 17.98 -16.44 -23.99
CA SER A 422 19.44 -16.48 -24.18
C SER A 422 20.00 -15.27 -24.95
N GLN A 423 19.21 -14.67 -25.86
CA GLN A 423 19.63 -13.46 -26.56
C GLN A 423 19.71 -12.27 -25.60
N GLU A 424 18.71 -12.12 -24.71
CA GLU A 424 18.74 -11.16 -23.60
C GLU A 424 19.97 -11.35 -22.69
N THR A 425 20.32 -12.60 -22.35
CA THR A 425 21.53 -12.87 -21.53
C THR A 425 22.84 -12.60 -22.28
N SER A 426 22.87 -12.71 -23.61
CA SER A 426 24.10 -12.54 -24.39
C SER A 426 24.48 -11.07 -24.57
N THR A 427 23.49 -10.17 -24.69
CA THR A 427 23.72 -8.71 -24.62
C THR A 427 24.15 -8.27 -23.21
N THR A 428 23.77 -9.00 -22.15
CA THR A 428 24.14 -8.65 -20.77
C THR A 428 25.64 -8.77 -20.50
N THR A 429 26.34 -9.69 -21.17
CA THR A 429 27.76 -10.01 -20.89
C THR A 429 28.74 -8.92 -21.35
N ALA A 430 28.32 -7.99 -22.21
CA ALA A 430 29.22 -7.03 -22.86
C ALA A 430 29.51 -5.74 -22.06
N LEU A 431 28.79 -5.47 -20.97
CA LEU A 431 28.81 -4.16 -20.28
C LEU A 431 29.07 -4.23 -18.76
N THR A 432 29.33 -5.40 -18.19
CA THR A 432 29.58 -5.55 -16.75
C THR A 432 30.95 -5.02 -16.34
N LYS A 433 31.04 -3.70 -16.06
CA LYS A 433 32.16 -3.15 -15.26
C LYS A 433 32.29 -3.99 -13.97
N PRO A 434 33.49 -4.55 -13.68
CA PRO A 434 33.68 -5.44 -12.54
C PRO A 434 33.27 -4.75 -11.24
N ALA A 435 32.79 -5.51 -10.27
CA ALA A 435 32.29 -5.02 -8.99
C ALA A 435 33.45 -4.55 -8.08
N THR A 436 34.07 -3.43 -8.43
CA THR A 436 35.21 -2.82 -7.73
C THR A 436 34.79 -2.06 -6.47
N SER A 437 33.51 -1.68 -6.35
CA SER A 437 32.94 -1.02 -5.19
C SER A 437 31.76 -1.82 -4.63
N ARG A 438 31.75 -2.04 -3.32
CA ARG A 438 30.63 -2.67 -2.61
C ARG A 438 29.51 -1.65 -2.42
N GLU A 439 28.28 -2.08 -2.61
CA GLU A 439 27.11 -1.22 -2.40
C GLU A 439 26.92 -0.85 -0.93
N LYS A 440 26.51 0.40 -0.69
CA LYS A 440 26.34 0.98 0.64
C LYS A 440 25.07 1.85 0.70
N ILE A 441 24.43 1.87 1.87
CA ILE A 441 23.33 2.79 2.18
C ILE A 441 23.68 3.48 3.51
N ALA A 442 23.66 4.82 3.52
CA ALA A 442 24.23 5.69 4.56
C ALA A 442 25.64 5.26 5.04
N GLY A 443 26.51 4.87 4.09
CA GLY A 443 27.89 4.46 4.37
C GLY A 443 28.06 3.01 4.88
N GLU A 444 26.97 2.31 5.22
CA GLU A 444 27.00 0.91 5.68
C GLU A 444 26.85 -0.08 4.53
N GLU A 445 27.64 -1.16 4.56
CA GLU A 445 27.46 -2.32 3.67
C GLU A 445 26.30 -3.18 4.19
N ALA A 446 25.68 -3.97 3.30
CA ALA A 446 24.63 -4.89 3.71
C ALA A 446 25.10 -5.93 4.74
N SER A 447 26.38 -6.30 4.72
CA SER A 447 27.04 -7.23 5.65
C SER A 447 27.28 -6.67 7.05
N SER A 448 27.18 -5.35 7.26
CA SER A 448 27.35 -4.74 8.58
C SER A 448 26.24 -5.21 9.54
N PRO A 449 26.54 -5.55 10.81
CA PRO A 449 25.53 -5.95 11.80
C PRO A 449 24.40 -4.92 11.97
N LEU A 450 23.28 -5.35 12.55
CA LEU A 450 22.21 -4.43 12.95
C LEU A 450 22.69 -3.56 14.13
N PRO A 451 22.54 -2.23 14.08
CA PRO A 451 22.98 -1.33 15.14
C PRO A 451 21.97 -1.25 16.30
N GLY A 452 22.48 -0.97 17.49
CA GLY A 452 21.68 -0.64 18.68
C GLY A 452 20.92 -1.84 19.27
N GLN A 453 19.85 -1.55 20.02
CA GLN A 453 18.98 -2.58 20.59
C GLN A 453 18.11 -3.19 19.49
N VAL A 454 18.51 -4.38 19.04
CA VAL A 454 17.79 -5.14 18.01
C VAL A 454 16.46 -5.65 18.56
N GLN A 455 15.37 -5.23 17.93
CA GLN A 455 14.04 -5.79 18.13
C GLN A 455 13.89 -7.07 17.30
N GLN A 456 13.08 -8.02 17.75
CA GLN A 456 12.89 -9.28 17.04
C GLN A 456 11.47 -9.83 17.13
N VAL A 457 11.07 -10.57 16.09
CA VAL A 457 9.79 -11.27 16.03
C VAL A 457 9.98 -12.62 15.35
N LYS A 458 9.55 -13.68 16.02
CA LYS A 458 9.46 -15.01 15.42
C LYS A 458 8.12 -15.09 14.68
N VAL A 459 8.20 -15.15 13.35
CA VAL A 459 7.04 -15.19 12.45
C VAL A 459 6.46 -16.61 12.40
N ASN A 460 7.33 -17.63 12.39
CA ASN A 460 6.92 -19.03 12.45
C ASN A 460 7.97 -19.92 13.14
N GLU A 461 7.52 -21.02 13.73
CA GLU A 461 8.34 -22.07 14.35
C GLU A 461 8.80 -23.11 13.33
N LYS A 462 7.89 -23.57 12.45
CA LYS A 462 8.12 -24.65 11.47
C LYS A 462 7.35 -24.38 10.17
N PRO A 463 8.03 -24.12 9.03
CA PRO A 463 9.46 -23.84 8.94
C PRO A 463 9.83 -22.59 9.76
N TYR A 464 11.08 -22.55 10.23
CA TYR A 464 11.55 -21.51 11.14
C TYR A 464 11.72 -20.18 10.41
N LEU A 465 11.16 -19.11 10.97
CA LEU A 465 11.37 -17.75 10.46
C LEU A 465 11.44 -16.75 11.61
N LEU A 466 12.64 -16.23 11.87
CA LEU A 466 12.90 -15.14 12.80
C LEU A 466 13.30 -13.88 12.03
N LEU A 467 12.69 -12.76 12.39
CA LEU A 467 13.04 -11.44 11.88
C LEU A 467 13.62 -10.58 13.01
N GLN A 468 14.56 -9.73 12.64
CA GLN A 468 15.27 -8.80 13.51
C GLN A 468 15.32 -7.43 12.82
N TRP A 469 15.15 -6.34 13.57
CA TRP A 469 15.27 -4.98 13.02
C TRP A 469 15.82 -4.00 14.06
N SER A 470 16.40 -2.91 13.59
CA SER A 470 16.76 -1.78 14.45
C SER A 470 15.64 -0.74 14.38
N PRO A 471 15.09 -0.26 15.52
CA PRO A 471 14.02 0.73 15.54
C PRO A 471 14.52 2.17 15.29
N SER A 472 15.83 2.40 15.21
CA SER A 472 16.43 3.74 15.12
C SER A 472 17.27 3.93 13.86
N SER A 473 16.63 4.31 12.74
CA SER A 473 17.26 5.04 11.64
C SER A 473 16.21 5.54 10.63
N ASP A 474 16.56 6.57 9.86
CA ASP A 474 15.84 7.03 8.64
C ASP A 474 15.85 5.97 7.49
N LEU A 475 16.15 4.72 7.82
CA LEU A 475 16.43 3.59 6.94
C LEU A 475 15.93 2.31 7.61
N ILE A 476 15.33 1.41 6.84
CA ILE A 476 14.95 0.09 7.35
C ILE A 476 16.13 -0.86 7.21
N LYS A 477 16.52 -1.48 8.32
CA LYS A 477 17.60 -2.46 8.43
C LYS A 477 17.04 -3.76 9.02
N LEU A 478 17.12 -4.86 8.29
CA LEU A 478 16.58 -6.15 8.69
C LEU A 478 17.66 -7.24 8.78
N GLY A 479 17.51 -8.10 9.77
CA GLY A 479 18.08 -9.44 9.82
C GLY A 479 16.94 -10.45 9.63
N ILE A 480 17.15 -11.44 8.76
CA ILE A 480 16.15 -12.44 8.40
C ILE A 480 16.81 -13.81 8.53
N GLN A 481 16.26 -14.68 9.38
CA GLN A 481 16.75 -16.04 9.58
C GLN A 481 15.61 -17.02 9.28
N ALA A 482 15.63 -17.57 8.07
CA ALA A 482 14.79 -18.68 7.64
C ALA A 482 15.52 -20.02 7.90
N SER A 483 14.81 -21.16 7.77
CA SER A 483 15.38 -22.49 7.99
C SER A 483 16.65 -22.82 7.20
N SER A 484 16.82 -22.27 5.99
CA SER A 484 17.94 -22.55 5.08
C SER A 484 18.78 -21.32 4.72
N ASN A 485 18.38 -20.13 5.18
CA ASN A 485 18.91 -18.86 4.69
C ASN A 485 18.99 -17.82 5.80
N ARG A 486 20.09 -17.05 5.80
CA ARG A 486 20.28 -15.89 6.68
C ARG A 486 20.61 -14.68 5.82
N TYR A 487 19.88 -13.58 6.00
CA TYR A 487 20.08 -12.35 5.27
C TYR A 487 20.21 -11.15 6.19
N LEU A 488 21.07 -10.21 5.80
CA LEU A 488 21.05 -8.83 6.27
C LEU A 488 20.63 -7.94 5.11
N VAL A 489 19.68 -7.04 5.33
CA VAL A 489 19.04 -6.23 4.28
C VAL A 489 18.97 -4.77 4.72
N ARG A 490 19.28 -3.85 3.81
CA ARG A 490 19.16 -2.39 4.02
C ARG A 490 18.35 -1.79 2.87
N PHE A 491 17.40 -0.92 3.20
CA PHE A 491 16.52 -0.27 2.22
C PHE A 491 16.84 1.23 2.11
N ALA A 492 16.96 1.73 0.88
CA ALA A 492 16.96 3.14 0.52
C ALA A 492 15.57 3.51 0.03
N GLN A 493 14.85 4.31 0.82
CA GLN A 493 13.48 4.76 0.52
C GLN A 493 13.47 5.84 -0.59
N GLU A 494 12.29 6.16 -1.12
CA GLU A 494 12.10 7.12 -2.22
C GLU A 494 12.60 8.56 -1.91
N ASN A 495 12.65 8.94 -0.63
CA ASN A 495 13.23 10.20 -0.15
C ASN A 495 14.72 10.10 0.22
N TYR A 496 15.38 8.97 0.02
CA TYR A 496 16.80 8.81 0.34
C TYR A 496 17.68 9.56 -0.68
N ALA A 497 18.28 10.66 -0.21
CA ALA A 497 19.10 11.56 -1.04
C ALA A 497 20.50 11.02 -1.39
N GLY A 498 20.87 9.81 -0.93
CA GLY A 498 22.16 9.21 -1.25
C GLY A 498 22.20 8.58 -2.64
N LYS A 499 23.34 7.97 -2.97
CA LYS A 499 23.58 7.29 -4.25
C LYS A 499 24.02 5.85 -4.05
N THR A 500 23.82 5.02 -5.07
CA THR A 500 24.48 3.72 -5.18
C THR A 500 25.97 3.87 -5.43
N ALA A 501 26.74 2.79 -5.28
CA ALA A 501 28.18 2.80 -5.59
C ALA A 501 28.46 3.09 -7.09
N ARG A 502 27.48 2.87 -7.97
CA ARG A 502 27.52 3.25 -9.40
C ARG A 502 26.85 4.60 -9.70
N SER A 503 26.72 5.47 -8.70
CA SER A 503 26.22 6.86 -8.82
C SER A 503 24.77 7.03 -9.28
N LEU A 504 23.93 6.00 -9.16
CA LEU A 504 22.48 6.11 -9.38
C LEU A 504 21.77 6.59 -8.10
N GLN A 505 20.59 7.17 -8.25
CA GLN A 505 19.76 7.68 -7.15
C GLN A 505 18.26 7.59 -7.50
N ALA A 506 17.38 7.93 -6.56
CA ALA A 506 15.97 8.13 -6.85
C ALA A 506 15.80 9.16 -7.99
N GLY A 507 14.92 8.85 -8.95
CA GLY A 507 14.69 9.62 -10.18
C GLY A 507 15.63 9.31 -11.35
N SER A 508 16.73 8.57 -11.17
CA SER A 508 17.57 8.07 -12.28
C SER A 508 16.76 7.17 -13.22
N SER A 509 17.04 7.19 -14.53
CA SER A 509 16.26 6.39 -15.49
C SER A 509 16.66 4.91 -15.50
N ALA A 510 15.71 4.04 -15.87
CA ALA A 510 15.95 2.62 -16.07
C ALA A 510 17.02 2.36 -17.16
N ALA A 511 17.12 3.21 -18.17
CA ALA A 511 18.20 3.14 -19.17
C ALA A 511 19.59 3.39 -18.55
N SER A 512 19.71 4.36 -17.62
CA SER A 512 20.94 4.55 -16.84
C SER A 512 21.23 3.38 -15.91
N LEU A 513 20.19 2.72 -15.37
CA LEU A 513 20.34 1.50 -14.58
C LEU A 513 20.92 0.36 -15.40
N VAL A 514 20.37 0.09 -16.60
CA VAL A 514 20.94 -0.90 -17.54
C VAL A 514 22.40 -0.56 -17.89
N GLN A 515 22.70 0.71 -18.19
CA GLN A 515 24.06 1.12 -18.53
C GLN A 515 25.08 0.87 -17.39
N GLN A 516 24.66 0.94 -16.13
CA GLN A 516 25.57 0.79 -14.99
C GLN A 516 25.62 -0.64 -14.42
N TYR A 517 24.51 -1.40 -14.43
CA TYR A 517 24.41 -2.73 -13.81
C TYR A 517 24.15 -3.88 -14.81
N GLY A 518 23.96 -3.57 -16.10
CA GLY A 518 23.48 -4.52 -17.11
C GLY A 518 21.96 -4.68 -17.09
N GLU A 519 21.45 -5.57 -17.91
CA GLU A 519 20.05 -6.02 -17.78
C GLU A 519 19.84 -6.72 -16.42
N PRO A 520 18.66 -6.54 -15.79
CA PRO A 520 18.33 -7.26 -14.56
C PRO A 520 18.31 -8.76 -14.84
N ALA A 521 18.75 -9.57 -13.88
CA ALA A 521 18.70 -11.03 -14.02
C ALA A 521 17.25 -11.55 -14.07
N TYR A 522 16.31 -10.75 -13.54
CA TYR A 522 14.90 -11.05 -13.44
C TYR A 522 14.11 -9.82 -12.98
N THR A 523 12.85 -9.70 -13.42
CA THR A 523 11.97 -8.55 -13.13
C THR A 523 10.55 -8.96 -12.77
N PHE A 524 9.85 -8.14 -11.97
CA PHE A 524 8.48 -8.41 -11.51
C PHE A 524 7.55 -7.24 -11.72
N PRO A 525 6.27 -7.50 -12.06
CA PRO A 525 5.25 -6.49 -12.03
C PRO A 525 4.86 -6.18 -10.58
N GLY A 526 4.64 -4.90 -10.33
CA GLY A 526 3.93 -4.40 -9.17
C GLY A 526 2.92 -3.35 -9.59
N THR A 527 2.10 -2.92 -8.64
CA THR A 527 1.04 -1.89 -8.80
C THR A 527 1.55 -0.53 -9.30
N SER A 528 2.86 -0.33 -9.24
CA SER A 528 3.56 0.92 -9.54
C SER A 528 4.56 0.80 -10.68
N GLY A 529 4.47 -0.23 -11.52
CA GLY A 529 5.47 -0.52 -12.55
C GLY A 529 6.21 -1.80 -12.22
N GLU A 530 7.54 -1.71 -12.09
CA GLU A 530 8.40 -2.88 -12.12
C GLU A 530 9.45 -2.91 -11.02
N TYR A 531 10.05 -4.08 -10.91
CA TYR A 531 11.02 -4.42 -9.92
C TYR A 531 12.16 -5.20 -10.57
N TRP A 532 13.42 -4.85 -10.28
CA TRP A 532 14.58 -5.28 -11.04
C TRP A 532 15.72 -5.76 -10.10
N VAL A 533 16.08 -7.05 -10.10
CA VAL A 533 17.20 -7.57 -9.25
C VAL A 533 18.45 -7.82 -10.04
N TYR A 534 19.56 -7.56 -9.36
CA TYR A 534 20.91 -7.87 -9.77
C TYR A 534 21.57 -8.78 -8.72
N PRO A 535 21.32 -10.11 -8.74
CA PRO A 535 21.79 -11.02 -7.68
C PRO A 535 23.31 -11.14 -7.61
N GLN A 536 24.02 -10.83 -8.70
CA GLN A 536 25.47 -10.73 -8.74
C GLN A 536 25.99 -9.50 -7.98
N HIS A 537 25.22 -8.41 -7.98
CA HIS A 537 25.54 -7.15 -7.30
C HIS A 537 24.88 -7.01 -5.92
N LYS A 538 24.04 -8.00 -5.52
CA LYS A 538 23.29 -8.03 -4.25
C LYS A 538 22.44 -6.78 -4.01
N ILE A 539 21.82 -6.28 -5.07
CA ILE A 539 20.98 -5.08 -5.10
C ILE A 539 19.69 -5.36 -5.89
N ALA A 540 18.60 -4.72 -5.49
CA ALA A 540 17.34 -4.72 -6.22
C ALA A 540 16.74 -3.30 -6.24
N PHE A 541 16.11 -2.94 -7.35
CA PHE A 541 15.55 -1.62 -7.61
C PHE A 541 14.04 -1.69 -7.84
N GLU A 542 13.33 -0.67 -7.38
CA GLU A 542 11.97 -0.36 -7.80
C GLU A 542 12.00 0.65 -8.94
N ILE A 543 11.23 0.38 -10.00
CA ILE A 543 11.11 1.20 -11.20
C ILE A 543 9.65 1.64 -11.33
N ASN A 544 9.40 2.96 -11.28
CA ASN A 544 8.08 3.54 -11.43
C ASN A 544 7.53 3.41 -12.88
N PRO A 545 6.26 3.77 -13.17
CA PRO A 545 5.70 3.64 -14.52
C PRO A 545 6.41 4.54 -15.55
N ASP A 546 7.01 5.65 -15.09
CA ASP A 546 7.83 6.57 -15.91
C ASP A 546 9.25 6.02 -16.20
N ARG A 547 9.53 4.76 -15.85
CA ARG A 547 10.81 4.08 -16.04
C ARG A 547 11.96 4.78 -15.30
N ARG A 548 11.71 5.20 -14.05
CA ARG A 548 12.70 5.79 -13.14
C ARG A 548 12.81 5.00 -11.84
N ILE A 549 13.99 5.00 -11.25
CA ILE A 549 14.25 4.40 -9.93
C ILE A 549 13.44 5.17 -8.88
N SER A 550 12.52 4.48 -8.19
CA SER A 550 11.86 5.00 -6.99
C SER A 550 12.73 4.74 -5.76
N SER A 551 13.12 3.49 -5.53
CA SER A 551 13.78 3.01 -4.32
C SER A 551 14.73 1.84 -4.65
N TRP A 552 15.58 1.45 -3.70
CA TRP A 552 16.40 0.24 -3.84
C TRP A 552 16.72 -0.40 -2.50
N LEU A 553 17.19 -1.64 -2.53
CA LEU A 553 17.73 -2.33 -1.36
C LEU A 553 19.03 -3.05 -1.69
N ILE A 554 19.87 -3.18 -0.68
CA ILE A 554 21.11 -3.97 -0.74
C ILE A 554 21.03 -5.10 0.29
N TYR A 555 21.62 -6.25 0.00
CA TYR A 555 21.57 -7.40 0.89
C TYR A 555 22.89 -8.17 0.96
N ALA A 556 23.08 -8.91 2.04
CA ALA A 556 24.14 -9.89 2.22
C ALA A 556 23.55 -11.20 2.71
N ARG A 557 24.05 -12.33 2.21
CA ARG A 557 23.75 -13.64 2.78
C ARG A 557 24.78 -13.90 3.87
N ALA A 558 24.33 -14.03 5.11
CA ALA A 558 25.19 -14.51 6.19
C ALA A 558 25.32 -16.04 6.07
N LEU A 559 26.50 -16.56 6.42
CA LEU A 559 26.74 -17.99 6.56
C LEU A 559 26.07 -18.53 7.84
#